data_AF-A0A660Z8E7-F1
#
_entry.id   AF-A0A660Z8E7-F1
#
_cell.length_a   1.000
_cell.length_b   1.000
_cell.length_c   1.000
_cell.angle_alpha   90.00
_cell.angle_beta   90.00
_cell.angle_gamma   90.00
#
_symmetry.space_group_name_H-M   'P 1'
#
loop_
_entity.id
_entity.type
_entity.pdbx_description
1 polymer ?
#
loop_
_entity_poly.entity_id
_entity_poly.type
_entity_poly.pdbx_seq_one_letter_code
_entity_poly.pdbx_strand_id
1 'polypeptide(L)'
;MKRLSFCLVLIISLATATLFAQDMADYCSVPPFVGNLVPPNVLIILDNSGSMLWAAYDNDDYPSNIASGYDSTQLYYGIFDPEKRYTYIGTYSDGYFQEDDYGDWSGNFLNWVTMIRWDIARKVLTGGRVETEGSNMFLVADPYPRDYQNRKYHPGSGVSPHPEARYWGRSGPYLYVDDDSYMYSSPIARYRVRIKITESPQGILQRTASGVRY
;
A
#
# COMPACT_ATOMS: atom_id res chain seq x y z
N MET A 1 -90.14 6.94 -11.97
CA MET A 1 -88.86 7.66 -12.17
C MET A 1 -88.39 8.42 -10.91
N LYS A 2 -88.53 7.85 -9.69
CA LYS A 2 -88.17 8.54 -8.42
C LYS A 2 -87.10 7.80 -7.60
N ARG A 3 -86.57 6.69 -8.10
CA ARG A 3 -85.49 5.92 -7.44
C ARG A 3 -84.09 6.17 -8.03
N LEU A 4 -84.01 6.84 -9.19
CA LEU A 4 -82.73 7.20 -9.82
C LEU A 4 -82.10 8.47 -9.22
N SER A 5 -82.92 9.43 -8.76
CA SER A 5 -82.43 10.70 -8.19
C SER A 5 -81.82 10.56 -6.79
N PHE A 6 -82.13 9.48 -6.05
CA PHE A 6 -81.56 9.29 -4.71
C PHE A 6 -80.14 8.71 -4.76
N CYS A 7 -79.82 7.91 -5.79
CA CYS A 7 -78.46 7.41 -6.01
C CYS A 7 -77.50 8.50 -6.51
N LEU A 8 -77.98 9.50 -7.25
CA LEU A 8 -77.13 10.57 -7.78
C LEU A 8 -76.66 11.55 -6.68
N VAL A 9 -77.47 11.75 -5.63
CA VAL A 9 -77.13 12.66 -4.52
C VAL A 9 -76.13 12.00 -3.55
N LEU A 10 -76.18 10.67 -3.37
CA LEU A 10 -75.23 9.93 -2.53
C LEU A 10 -73.82 9.84 -3.14
N ILE A 11 -73.71 9.93 -4.48
CA ILE A 11 -72.41 9.92 -5.18
C ILE A 11 -71.70 11.28 -5.07
N ILE A 12 -72.45 12.38 -4.91
CA ILE A 12 -71.88 13.74 -4.78
C ILE A 12 -71.39 14.03 -3.36
N SER A 13 -71.87 13.31 -2.33
CA SER A 13 -71.34 13.43 -0.97
C SER A 13 -70.02 12.66 -0.74
N LEU A 14 -69.55 11.89 -1.73
CA LEU A 14 -68.22 11.29 -1.73
C LEU A 14 -67.19 12.26 -2.31
N ALA A 15 -67.15 13.49 -1.78
CA ALA A 15 -66.05 14.39 -2.03
C ALA A 15 -64.79 13.76 -1.42
N THR A 16 -63.90 13.31 -2.30
CA THR A 16 -62.59 12.77 -1.96
C THR A 16 -61.84 13.80 -1.11
N ALA A 17 -61.63 13.49 0.17
CA ALA A 17 -60.64 14.23 0.95
C ALA A 17 -59.27 13.97 0.29
N THR A 18 -58.66 15.00 -0.26
CA THR A 18 -57.28 14.93 -0.74
C THR A 18 -56.39 14.70 0.47
N LEU A 19 -55.86 13.48 0.59
CA LEU A 19 -54.79 13.16 1.52
C LEU A 19 -53.52 13.84 1.01
N PHE A 20 -53.11 14.91 1.67
CA PHE A 20 -51.74 15.38 1.55
C PHE A 20 -50.88 14.43 2.37
N ALA A 21 -49.83 13.87 1.76
CA ALA A 21 -48.77 13.25 2.53
C ALA A 21 -48.19 14.34 3.45
N GLN A 22 -48.13 14.09 4.76
CA GLN A 22 -47.34 14.96 5.64
C GLN A 22 -45.87 14.78 5.26
N ASP A 23 -45.25 15.85 4.78
CA ASP A 23 -43.81 15.90 4.63
C ASP A 23 -43.18 16.29 5.98
N MET A 24 -42.06 15.66 6.34
CA MET A 24 -41.32 15.94 7.58
C MET A 24 -40.48 17.22 7.49
N ALA A 25 -40.82 18.15 6.60
CA ALA A 25 -40.05 19.36 6.32
C ALA A 25 -39.75 20.20 7.59
N ASP A 26 -40.67 20.20 8.57
CA ASP A 26 -40.54 20.97 9.82
C ASP A 26 -39.81 20.22 10.96
N TYR A 27 -39.44 18.95 10.77
CA TYR A 27 -38.79 18.11 11.79
C TYR A 27 -37.29 17.86 11.54
N CYS A 28 -36.61 18.74 10.83
CA CYS A 28 -35.15 18.75 10.76
C CYS A 28 -34.57 19.42 12.01
N SER A 29 -34.74 18.81 13.19
CA SER A 29 -33.98 19.19 14.38
C SER A 29 -32.53 18.72 14.21
N VAL A 30 -31.72 19.54 13.55
CA VAL A 30 -30.27 19.34 13.49
C VAL A 30 -29.74 19.56 14.91
N PRO A 31 -29.14 18.53 15.57
CA PRO A 31 -28.62 18.70 16.92
C PRO A 31 -27.65 19.87 16.99
N PRO A 32 -27.64 20.66 18.07
CA PRO A 32 -26.72 21.80 18.21
C PRO A 32 -25.22 21.41 18.25
N PHE A 33 -24.93 20.09 18.23
CA PHE A 33 -23.58 19.54 18.08
C PHE A 33 -23.14 19.35 16.62
N VAL A 34 -24.05 19.46 15.65
CA VAL A 34 -23.68 19.59 14.24
C VAL A 34 -23.31 21.05 13.98
N GLY A 35 -22.30 21.53 14.72
CA GLY A 35 -21.62 22.78 14.44
C GLY A 35 -20.82 22.65 13.14
N ASN A 36 -20.52 23.77 12.51
CA ASN A 36 -19.66 23.84 11.32
C ASN A 36 -18.44 22.94 11.50
N LEU A 37 -18.29 21.94 10.64
CA LEU A 37 -17.15 21.04 10.64
C LEU A 37 -15.92 21.85 10.23
N VAL A 38 -15.15 22.33 11.21
CA VAL A 38 -13.87 22.99 10.95
C VAL A 38 -12.90 21.91 10.46
N PRO A 39 -12.31 22.04 9.26
CA PRO A 39 -11.33 21.07 8.81
C PRO A 39 -10.17 20.97 9.81
N PRO A 40 -9.81 19.76 10.28
CA PRO A 40 -8.71 19.60 11.22
C PRO A 40 -7.39 19.96 10.53
N ASN A 41 -6.48 20.62 11.26
CA ASN A 41 -5.09 20.78 10.84
C ASN A 41 -4.29 19.57 11.33
N VAL A 42 -3.57 18.91 10.44
CA VAL A 42 -2.71 17.77 10.78
C VAL A 42 -1.26 18.21 10.69
N LEU A 43 -0.51 18.08 11.78
CA LEU A 43 0.95 18.22 11.80
C LEU A 43 1.58 16.84 11.73
N ILE A 44 2.49 16.63 10.77
CA ILE A 44 3.27 15.41 10.64
C ILE A 44 4.68 15.69 11.15
N ILE A 45 5.14 14.90 12.12
CA ILE A 45 6.52 14.89 12.60
C ILE A 45 7.12 13.55 12.19
N LEU A 46 8.29 13.58 11.55
CA LEU A 46 8.97 12.39 11.04
C LEU A 46 10.25 12.12 11.81
N ASP A 47 10.45 10.86 12.16
CA ASP A 47 11.75 10.40 12.65
C ASP A 47 12.78 10.40 11.49
N ASN A 48 13.97 10.89 11.77
CA ASN A 48 15.12 10.90 10.88
C ASN A 48 16.32 10.13 11.46
N SER A 49 16.10 9.35 12.52
CA SER A 49 17.11 8.53 13.16
C SER A 49 17.59 7.40 12.25
N GLY A 50 18.79 6.88 12.53
CA GLY A 50 19.35 5.74 11.80
C GLY A 50 18.52 4.45 11.91
N SER A 51 17.54 4.39 12.82
CA SER A 51 16.62 3.25 12.93
C SER A 51 15.64 3.19 11.76
N MET A 52 15.42 4.30 11.05
CA MET A 52 14.59 4.35 9.84
C MET A 52 15.21 3.59 8.66
N LEU A 53 16.50 3.26 8.74
CA LEU A 53 17.23 2.47 7.74
C LEU A 53 17.20 0.95 8.03
N TRP A 54 16.55 0.53 9.11
CA TRP A 54 16.37 -0.89 9.43
C TRP A 54 15.20 -1.48 8.65
N ALA A 55 15.16 -2.81 8.57
CA ALA A 55 14.06 -3.53 7.93
C ALA A 55 12.72 -3.06 8.48
N ALA A 56 11.77 -2.82 7.57
CA ALA A 56 10.40 -2.47 7.92
C ALA A 56 9.70 -3.65 8.61
N TYR A 57 10.04 -4.86 8.19
CA TYR A 57 9.44 -6.10 8.66
C TYR A 57 10.50 -6.96 9.30
N ASP A 58 10.61 -6.85 10.61
CA ASP A 58 11.51 -7.62 11.45
C ASP A 58 10.74 -8.08 12.69
N ASN A 59 11.06 -9.27 13.19
CA ASN A 59 10.46 -9.83 14.40
C ASN A 59 11.29 -9.51 15.67
N ASP A 60 12.40 -8.79 15.53
CA ASP A 60 13.28 -8.37 16.63
C ASP A 60 13.25 -6.84 16.82
N ASP A 61 12.98 -6.41 18.05
CA ASP A 61 13.00 -4.98 18.44
C ASP A 61 14.42 -4.39 18.41
N TYR A 62 15.46 -5.23 18.47
CA TYR A 62 16.87 -4.86 18.40
C TYR A 62 17.58 -5.60 17.25
N PRO A 63 17.34 -5.18 16.00
CA PRO A 63 17.85 -5.89 14.84
C PRO A 63 19.38 -5.91 14.87
N SER A 64 19.90 -7.08 15.21
CA SER A 64 21.32 -7.46 15.13
C SER A 64 21.45 -8.89 14.62
N ASN A 65 20.39 -9.67 14.81
CA ASN A 65 20.20 -11.02 14.31
C ASN A 65 19.72 -11.04 12.86
N ILE A 66 19.90 -12.21 12.24
CA ILE A 66 19.29 -12.50 10.94
C ILE A 66 17.82 -12.80 11.20
N ALA A 67 16.94 -11.92 10.77
CA ALA A 67 15.53 -12.09 11.00
C ALA A 67 14.93 -13.20 10.15
N SER A 68 13.93 -13.87 10.68
CA SER A 68 13.23 -14.98 10.01
C SER A 68 11.75 -14.90 10.33
N GLY A 69 10.94 -15.78 9.75
CA GLY A 69 9.50 -15.79 10.02
C GLY A 69 8.69 -14.91 9.06
N TYR A 70 9.05 -14.91 7.78
CA TYR A 70 8.09 -14.52 6.74
C TYR A 70 6.80 -15.33 6.91
N ASP A 71 5.67 -14.62 6.96
CA ASP A 71 4.35 -15.21 7.03
C ASP A 71 3.58 -14.89 5.74
N SER A 72 3.31 -15.92 4.93
CA SER A 72 2.55 -15.78 3.69
C SER A 72 1.10 -15.34 3.88
N THR A 73 0.56 -15.43 5.10
CA THR A 73 -0.80 -14.98 5.44
C THR A 73 -0.87 -13.49 5.80
N GLN A 74 0.28 -12.88 6.07
CA GLN A 74 0.39 -11.45 6.32
C GLN A 74 0.72 -10.70 5.02
N LEU A 75 0.02 -9.58 4.79
CA LEU A 75 0.36 -8.68 3.69
C LEU A 75 1.40 -7.65 4.14
N TYR A 76 2.60 -7.74 3.58
CA TYR A 76 3.69 -6.79 3.79
C TYR A 76 3.56 -5.66 2.78
N TYR A 77 3.46 -4.43 3.28
CA TYR A 77 3.36 -3.24 2.44
C TYR A 77 4.75 -2.82 1.92
N GLY A 78 4.82 -2.23 0.74
CA GLY A 78 6.11 -1.81 0.17
C GLY A 78 5.95 -1.40 -1.27
N ILE A 79 7.05 -1.26 -2.01
CA ILE A 79 6.97 -0.80 -3.41
C ILE A 79 6.30 -1.82 -4.34
N PHE A 80 6.29 -3.11 -3.96
CA PHE A 80 5.61 -4.17 -4.68
C PHE A 80 4.16 -4.28 -4.20
N ASP A 81 3.26 -4.74 -5.07
CA ASP A 81 1.92 -5.14 -4.66
C ASP A 81 1.99 -6.52 -4.01
N PRO A 82 1.59 -6.69 -2.73
CA PRO A 82 1.76 -7.96 -2.03
C PRO A 82 0.93 -9.10 -2.63
N GLU A 83 -0.15 -8.80 -3.34
CA GLU A 83 -1.03 -9.83 -3.93
C GLU A 83 -0.57 -10.28 -5.31
N LYS A 84 0.45 -9.62 -5.88
CA LYS A 84 0.91 -9.87 -7.26
C LYS A 84 2.20 -10.65 -7.33
N ARG A 85 2.47 -11.14 -8.54
CA ARG A 85 3.69 -11.85 -8.90
C ARG A 85 4.55 -11.04 -9.87
N TYR A 86 5.84 -11.34 -9.87
CA TYR A 86 6.86 -10.57 -10.58
C TYR A 86 7.89 -11.47 -11.24
N THR A 87 8.33 -11.05 -12.42
CA THR A 87 9.51 -11.60 -13.10
C THR A 87 10.65 -10.59 -13.00
N TYR A 88 11.88 -11.08 -12.84
CA TYR A 88 13.07 -10.23 -12.88
C TYR A 88 13.61 -10.17 -14.30
N ILE A 89 13.77 -8.95 -14.84
CA ILE A 89 14.25 -8.69 -16.19
C ILE A 89 15.64 -8.07 -16.13
N GLY A 90 16.56 -8.53 -16.98
CA GLY A 90 17.92 -8.01 -17.08
C GLY A 90 18.88 -8.65 -16.07
N THR A 91 19.98 -7.96 -15.80
CA THR A 91 21.00 -8.41 -14.84
C THR A 91 21.02 -7.50 -13.62
N TYR A 92 21.89 -7.73 -12.64
CA TYR A 92 21.92 -6.87 -11.45
C TYR A 92 22.22 -5.40 -11.78
N SER A 93 22.93 -5.06 -12.86
CA SER A 93 23.30 -3.67 -13.17
C SER A 93 22.13 -2.82 -13.67
N ASP A 94 21.34 -3.40 -14.57
CA ASP A 94 20.29 -2.76 -15.35
C ASP A 94 18.90 -3.36 -15.08
N GLY A 95 18.82 -4.38 -14.25
CA GLY A 95 17.62 -5.16 -14.07
C GLY A 95 16.59 -4.52 -13.17
N TYR A 96 15.38 -5.05 -13.25
CA TYR A 96 14.20 -4.57 -12.56
C TYR A 96 13.17 -5.69 -12.46
N PHE A 97 12.27 -5.54 -11.51
CA PHE A 97 11.08 -6.37 -11.40
C PHE A 97 9.98 -5.79 -12.28
N GLN A 98 9.25 -6.68 -12.95
CA GLN A 98 8.08 -6.36 -13.72
C GLN A 98 6.93 -7.28 -13.28
N GLU A 99 5.75 -6.69 -13.13
CA GLU A 99 4.53 -7.45 -12.83
C GLU A 99 4.27 -8.48 -13.92
N ASP A 100 4.03 -9.71 -13.47
CA ASP A 100 3.80 -10.88 -14.32
C ASP A 100 3.04 -11.92 -13.51
N ASP A 101 1.83 -12.28 -13.93
CA ASP A 101 0.96 -13.24 -13.25
C ASP A 101 1.63 -14.62 -13.08
N TYR A 102 2.56 -14.97 -13.97
CA TYR A 102 3.31 -16.23 -13.95
C TYR A 102 4.73 -16.07 -13.37
N GLY A 103 5.05 -14.89 -12.84
CA GLY A 103 6.37 -14.60 -12.31
C GLY A 103 6.71 -15.39 -11.05
N ASP A 104 7.97 -15.79 -10.92
CA ASP A 104 8.43 -16.61 -9.80
C ASP A 104 8.46 -15.85 -8.46
N TRP A 105 8.57 -14.52 -8.50
CA TRP A 105 8.64 -13.69 -7.30
C TRP A 105 7.27 -13.34 -6.76
N SER A 106 7.06 -13.56 -5.46
CA SER A 106 5.93 -13.02 -4.71
C SER A 106 6.20 -11.55 -4.34
N GLY A 107 5.29 -10.65 -4.68
CA GLY A 107 5.35 -9.25 -4.24
C GLY A 107 5.34 -9.11 -2.72
N ASN A 108 4.59 -9.98 -2.04
CA ASN A 108 4.54 -10.02 -0.58
C ASN A 108 5.91 -10.31 0.01
N PHE A 109 6.59 -11.33 -0.53
CA PHE A 109 7.93 -11.71 -0.10
C PHE A 109 8.95 -10.63 -0.41
N LEU A 110 8.88 -10.02 -1.60
CA LEU A 110 9.76 -8.89 -1.97
C LEU A 110 9.61 -7.73 -0.99
N ASN A 111 8.39 -7.38 -0.59
CA ASN A 111 8.18 -6.32 0.40
C ASN A 111 8.80 -6.68 1.76
N TRP A 112 8.56 -7.90 2.26
CA TRP A 112 9.14 -8.38 3.52
C TRP A 112 10.67 -8.33 3.53
N VAL A 113 11.31 -8.79 2.45
CA VAL A 113 12.77 -8.96 2.41
C VAL A 113 13.52 -7.70 2.02
N THR A 114 12.87 -6.73 1.34
CA THR A 114 13.59 -5.57 0.77
C THR A 114 13.29 -4.22 1.40
N MET A 115 12.15 -4.05 2.07
CA MET A 115 11.71 -2.73 2.53
C MET A 115 12.37 -2.32 3.85
N ILE A 116 12.84 -1.07 3.90
CA ILE A 116 13.19 -0.40 5.16
C ILE A 116 12.06 0.51 5.64
N ARG A 117 12.07 0.88 6.93
CA ARG A 117 11.02 1.76 7.51
C ARG A 117 10.86 3.08 6.76
N TRP A 118 11.98 3.64 6.27
CA TRP A 118 11.98 4.85 5.45
C TRP A 118 11.29 4.68 4.09
N ASP A 119 11.42 3.52 3.44
CA ASP A 119 10.73 3.25 2.17
C ASP A 119 9.22 3.24 2.36
N ILE A 120 8.74 2.67 3.47
CA ILE A 120 7.32 2.67 3.83
C ILE A 120 6.81 4.09 4.05
N ALA A 121 7.51 4.87 4.88
CA ALA A 121 7.15 6.26 5.15
C ALA A 121 7.10 7.08 3.87
N ARG A 122 8.14 6.98 3.03
CA ARG A 122 8.21 7.66 1.74
C ARG A 122 7.09 7.22 0.80
N LYS A 123 6.77 5.93 0.73
CA LYS A 123 5.68 5.43 -0.12
C LYS A 123 4.32 5.99 0.32
N VAL A 124 4.04 6.01 1.63
CA VAL A 124 2.77 6.56 2.16
C VAL A 124 2.69 8.06 1.94
N LEU A 125 3.77 8.79 2.21
CA LEU A 125 3.76 10.25 2.17
C LEU A 125 3.80 10.81 0.76
N THR A 126 4.69 10.27 -0.07
CA THR A 126 5.02 10.83 -1.37
C THR A 126 4.79 9.87 -2.55
N GLY A 127 4.27 8.67 -2.31
CA GLY A 127 4.15 7.62 -3.34
C GLY A 127 5.44 6.83 -3.55
N GLY A 128 6.56 7.26 -2.97
CA GLY A 128 7.86 6.60 -3.05
C GLY A 128 8.88 7.39 -3.88
N ARG A 129 10.03 6.76 -4.19
CA ARG A 129 11.10 7.36 -4.98
C ARG A 129 11.01 6.85 -6.42
N VAL A 130 10.92 7.78 -7.37
CA VAL A 130 10.84 7.43 -8.80
C VAL A 130 12.17 7.80 -9.48
N GLU A 131 12.70 6.88 -10.28
CA GLU A 131 13.85 7.08 -11.17
C GLU A 131 13.41 6.88 -12.63
N THR A 132 13.91 7.72 -13.53
CA THR A 132 13.64 7.61 -14.97
C THR A 132 14.94 7.26 -15.69
N GLU A 133 14.88 6.28 -16.59
CA GLU A 133 16.01 5.81 -17.39
C GLU A 133 15.55 5.66 -18.84
N GLY A 134 15.89 6.64 -19.69
CA GLY A 134 15.34 6.75 -21.04
C GLY A 134 13.83 6.95 -21.01
N SER A 135 13.07 6.05 -21.66
CA SER A 135 11.60 6.04 -21.65
C SER A 135 11.01 5.20 -20.50
N ASN A 136 11.83 4.50 -19.72
CA ASN A 136 11.36 3.68 -18.61
C ASN A 136 11.33 4.50 -17.32
N MET A 137 10.34 4.19 -16.49
CA MET A 137 10.19 4.77 -15.17
C MET A 137 10.14 3.66 -14.13
N PHE A 138 10.79 3.88 -13.00
CA PHE A 138 10.95 2.87 -11.96
C PHE A 138 10.61 3.45 -10.59
N LEU A 139 9.82 2.71 -9.81
CA LEU A 139 9.71 2.92 -8.38
C LEU A 139 10.85 2.16 -7.71
N VAL A 140 11.65 2.84 -6.91
CA VAL A 140 12.89 2.30 -6.34
C VAL A 140 12.86 2.30 -4.82
N ALA A 141 13.44 1.26 -4.23
CA ALA A 141 13.74 1.26 -2.80
C ALA A 141 14.94 2.17 -2.50
N ASP A 142 15.11 2.55 -1.24
CA ASP A 142 16.26 3.34 -0.82
C ASP A 142 17.56 2.56 -1.06
N PRO A 143 18.58 3.19 -1.67
CA PRO A 143 19.85 2.51 -1.91
C PRO A 143 20.76 2.47 -0.68
N TYR A 144 20.37 3.03 0.47
CA TYR A 144 21.19 3.06 1.68
C TYR A 144 20.53 2.38 2.90
N PRO A 145 20.13 1.10 2.78
CA PRO A 145 19.69 0.32 3.92
C PRO A 145 20.84 0.16 4.93
N ARG A 146 20.52 -0.12 6.20
CA ARG A 146 21.56 -0.53 7.15
C ARG A 146 21.77 -2.03 7.07
N ASP A 147 22.81 -2.45 6.35
CA ASP A 147 23.01 -3.83 5.89
C ASP A 147 22.83 -4.91 6.97
N TYR A 148 23.43 -4.73 8.15
CA TYR A 148 23.37 -5.70 9.25
C TYR A 148 21.94 -5.90 9.79
N GLN A 149 21.12 -4.85 9.75
CA GLN A 149 19.73 -4.80 10.22
C GLN A 149 18.71 -5.18 9.14
N ASN A 150 19.18 -5.62 7.98
CA ASN A 150 18.34 -6.02 6.86
C ASN A 150 18.65 -7.44 6.37
N ARG A 151 19.36 -8.23 7.18
CA ARG A 151 19.63 -9.63 6.89
C ARG A 151 18.44 -10.49 7.29
N LYS A 152 18.00 -11.35 6.38
CA LYS A 152 16.88 -12.27 6.56
C LYS A 152 17.28 -13.70 6.25
N TYR A 153 16.55 -14.65 6.82
CA TYR A 153 16.62 -16.07 6.50
C TYR A 153 15.22 -16.56 6.13
N HIS A 154 15.12 -17.31 5.04
CA HIS A 154 13.89 -17.95 4.60
C HIS A 154 14.14 -19.44 4.32
N PRO A 155 13.30 -20.36 4.84
CA PRO A 155 13.51 -21.81 4.68
C PRO A 155 13.24 -22.31 3.25
N GLY A 156 12.60 -21.49 2.42
CA GLY A 156 12.44 -21.73 0.98
C GLY A 156 11.00 -21.98 0.51
N SER A 157 10.93 -22.23 -0.79
CA SER A 157 9.80 -22.57 -1.68
C SER A 157 8.80 -21.46 -2.04
N GLY A 158 8.39 -21.46 -3.32
CA GLY A 158 7.19 -20.81 -3.88
C GLY A 158 7.12 -19.28 -3.91
N VAL A 159 8.04 -18.57 -3.25
CA VAL A 159 8.01 -17.10 -3.13
C VAL A 159 9.07 -16.39 -3.98
N SER A 160 10.03 -17.15 -4.52
CA SER A 160 11.12 -16.65 -5.35
C SER A 160 11.63 -17.77 -6.27
N PRO A 161 12.49 -17.45 -7.26
CA PRO A 161 13.22 -18.43 -8.06
C PRO A 161 14.19 -19.32 -7.26
N HIS A 162 14.40 -19.06 -5.97
CA HIS A 162 15.25 -19.84 -5.07
C HIS A 162 14.36 -20.71 -4.18
N PRO A 163 14.09 -21.97 -4.55
CA PRO A 163 13.21 -22.84 -3.79
C PRO A 163 13.85 -23.37 -2.49
N GLU A 164 15.18 -23.31 -2.38
CA GLU A 164 15.89 -23.78 -1.20
C GLU A 164 15.93 -22.75 -0.06
N ALA A 165 16.42 -23.18 1.11
CA ALA A 165 16.72 -22.27 2.18
C ALA A 165 17.83 -21.29 1.77
N ARG A 166 17.61 -20.01 2.03
CA ARG A 166 18.52 -18.93 1.64
C ARG A 166 18.58 -17.84 2.70
N TYR A 167 19.74 -17.21 2.75
CA TYR A 167 19.95 -15.94 3.40
C TYR A 167 19.76 -14.81 2.39
N TRP A 168 19.22 -13.70 2.88
CA TRP A 168 18.86 -12.56 2.09
C TRP A 168 19.37 -11.30 2.78
N GLY A 169 19.80 -10.30 2.01
CA GLY A 169 20.31 -9.06 2.58
C GLY A 169 20.13 -7.89 1.65
N ARG A 170 19.93 -6.71 2.23
CA ARG A 170 19.92 -5.45 1.48
C ARG A 170 21.22 -4.72 1.74
N SER A 171 21.92 -4.37 0.65
CA SER A 171 23.06 -3.45 0.67
C SER A 171 23.07 -2.68 -0.64
N GLY A 172 23.30 -1.37 -0.59
CA GLY A 172 23.14 -0.56 -1.78
C GLY A 172 21.71 -0.65 -2.37
N PRO A 173 21.56 -0.51 -3.70
CA PRO A 173 20.28 -0.70 -4.38
C PRO A 173 19.92 -2.18 -4.60
N TYR A 174 20.64 -3.13 -4.00
CA TYR A 174 20.51 -4.56 -4.31
C TYR A 174 19.90 -5.37 -3.16
N LEU A 175 19.20 -6.44 -3.54
CA LEU A 175 18.88 -7.59 -2.73
C LEU A 175 19.91 -8.68 -3.07
N TYR A 176 20.58 -9.19 -2.05
CA TYR A 176 21.55 -10.27 -2.12
C TYR A 176 20.91 -11.58 -1.66
N VAL A 177 21.30 -12.68 -2.28
CA VAL A 177 20.86 -14.04 -1.94
C VAL A 177 22.09 -14.93 -1.81
N ASP A 178 22.13 -15.72 -0.74
CA ASP A 178 23.23 -16.64 -0.47
C ASP A 178 22.79 -17.90 0.28
N ASP A 179 23.66 -18.91 0.34
CA ASP A 179 23.49 -20.12 1.14
C ASP A 179 24.04 -19.99 2.57
N ASP A 180 24.77 -18.91 2.85
CA ASP A 180 25.30 -18.57 4.17
C ASP A 180 25.02 -17.11 4.62
N SER A 181 25.43 -16.78 5.84
CA SER A 181 25.23 -15.44 6.42
C SER A 181 26.18 -14.34 5.91
N TYR A 182 27.11 -14.65 5.00
CA TYR A 182 28.15 -13.79 4.45
C TYR A 182 27.83 -13.27 3.03
N MET A 183 26.54 -13.06 2.77
CA MET A 183 25.91 -12.67 1.49
C MET A 183 26.46 -11.46 0.70
N TYR A 184 27.41 -10.69 1.22
CA TYR A 184 27.92 -9.48 0.54
C TYR A 184 29.26 -9.66 -0.15
N SER A 185 29.97 -10.77 0.11
CA SER A 185 31.31 -10.99 -0.45
C SER A 185 31.30 -11.82 -1.73
N SER A 186 30.45 -12.86 -1.80
CA SER A 186 30.35 -13.74 -2.98
C SER A 186 28.93 -14.31 -3.12
N PRO A 187 27.91 -13.46 -3.31
CA PRO A 187 26.52 -13.90 -3.37
C PRO A 187 26.26 -14.87 -4.52
N ILE A 188 25.41 -15.85 -4.28
CA ILE A 188 24.83 -16.71 -5.33
C ILE A 188 24.09 -15.86 -6.38
N ALA A 189 23.31 -14.88 -5.90
CA ALA A 189 22.58 -13.98 -6.77
C ALA A 189 22.41 -12.59 -6.15
N ARG A 190 22.22 -11.59 -7.01
CA ARG A 190 21.81 -10.26 -6.59
C ARG A 190 20.84 -9.63 -7.59
N TYR A 191 19.91 -8.84 -7.07
CA TYR A 191 18.82 -8.23 -7.82
C TYR A 191 18.71 -6.76 -7.43
N ARG A 192 18.70 -5.86 -8.41
CA ARG A 192 18.42 -4.44 -8.17
C ARG A 192 16.95 -4.25 -7.75
N VAL A 193 16.72 -3.61 -6.62
CA VAL A 193 15.39 -3.44 -6.02
C VAL A 193 14.70 -2.23 -6.62
N ARG A 194 14.09 -2.44 -7.78
CA ARG A 194 13.25 -1.47 -8.48
C ARG A 194 12.18 -2.18 -9.28
N ILE A 195 10.99 -1.58 -9.37
CA ILE A 195 9.86 -2.07 -10.14
C ILE A 195 9.54 -1.10 -11.26
N LYS A 196 9.29 -1.62 -12.46
CA LYS A 196 8.86 -0.81 -13.61
C LYS A 196 7.43 -0.31 -13.40
N ILE A 197 7.21 0.99 -13.63
CA ILE A 197 5.92 1.65 -13.47
C ILE A 197 5.57 2.48 -14.72
N THR A 198 4.27 2.68 -14.95
CA THR A 198 3.75 3.49 -16.06
C THR A 198 3.41 4.92 -15.64
N GLU A 199 3.08 5.12 -14.37
CA GLU A 199 2.75 6.41 -13.78
C GLU A 199 3.36 6.55 -12.39
N SER A 200 3.69 7.78 -12.00
CA SER A 200 4.23 8.06 -10.67
C SER A 200 3.14 7.90 -9.61
N PRO A 201 3.30 6.99 -8.64
CA PRO A 201 2.34 6.88 -7.55
C PRO A 201 2.29 8.15 -6.71
N GLN A 202 1.11 8.45 -6.16
CA GLN A 202 0.88 9.59 -5.28
C GLN A 202 0.62 9.12 -3.86
N GLY A 203 1.36 9.70 -2.91
CA GLY A 203 1.12 9.56 -1.48
C GLY A 203 0.13 10.60 -0.96
N ILE A 204 -0.08 10.60 0.35
CA ILE A 204 -1.05 11.49 1.00
C ILE A 204 -0.73 12.96 0.73
N LEU A 205 0.55 13.36 0.74
CA LEU A 205 0.93 14.77 0.57
C LEU A 205 0.64 15.28 -0.84
N GLN A 206 0.81 14.45 -1.89
CA GLN A 206 0.42 14.87 -3.23
C GLN A 206 -1.08 14.90 -3.41
N ARG A 207 -1.80 13.92 -2.84
CA ARG A 207 -3.26 13.85 -2.93
C ARG A 207 -3.95 15.00 -2.19
N THR A 208 -3.34 15.50 -1.11
CA THR A 208 -3.86 16.62 -0.32
C THR A 208 -3.11 17.93 -0.57
N ALA A 209 -2.36 18.04 -1.68
CA ALA A 209 -1.45 19.16 -1.93
C ALA A 209 -2.12 20.54 -1.83
N SER A 210 -3.38 20.66 -2.26
CA SER A 210 -4.17 21.90 -2.17
C SER A 210 -4.45 22.36 -0.73
N GLY A 211 -4.36 21.46 0.25
CA GLY A 211 -4.56 21.74 1.67
C GLY A 211 -3.27 21.87 2.48
N VAL A 212 -2.10 21.61 1.87
CA VAL A 212 -0.81 21.72 2.55
C VAL A 212 -0.45 23.20 2.73
N ARG A 213 -0.16 23.60 3.97
CA ARG A 213 0.35 24.94 4.31
C ARG A 213 1.84 24.81 4.61
N TYR A 214 2.67 25.67 4.00
CA TYR A 214 4.12 25.72 4.19
C TYR A 214 4.52 26.91 5.04
#